data_AF-A0A1H0UYW5-F1
#
_entry.id   AF-A0A1H0UYW5-F1
#
_cell.length_a   1.000
_cell.length_b   1.000
_cell.length_c   1.000
_cell.angle_alpha   90.00
_cell.angle_beta   90.00
_cell.angle_gamma   90.00
#
_symmetry.space_group_name_H-M   'P 1'
#
loop_
_entity.id
_entity.type
_entity.pdbx_description
1 polymer ?
#
loop_
_entity_poly.entity_id
_entity_poly.type
_entity_poly.pdbx_seq_one_letter_code
_entity_poly.pdbx_strand_id
1 'polypeptide(L)' 'MRLEPKKQEFDPFENLSPLQKKTRKAAIVVAFIGSFAWVIKILFF' A
#
# COMPACT_ATOMS: atom_id res chain seq x y z
N MET A 1 19.72 -23.67 -19.15
CA MET A 1 18.58 -22.74 -19.16
C MET A 1 19.12 -21.32 -19.24
N ARG A 2 18.72 -20.54 -20.25
CA ARG A 2 19.11 -19.13 -20.40
C ARG A 2 18.43 -18.38 -19.23
N LEU A 3 19.22 -17.81 -18.33
CA LEU A 3 18.70 -16.91 -17.30
C LEU A 3 18.24 -15.66 -18.03
N GLU A 4 16.95 -15.56 -18.30
CA GLU A 4 16.36 -14.32 -18.81
C GLU A 4 16.67 -13.21 -17.81
N PRO A 5 17.08 -12.01 -18.26
CA PRO A 5 17.36 -10.91 -17.36
C PRO A 5 16.08 -10.66 -16.54
N LYS A 6 16.21 -10.84 -15.23
CA LYS A 6 15.15 -10.64 -14.25
C LYS A 6 14.53 -9.27 -14.54
N LYS A 7 13.30 -9.25 -15.07
CA LYS A 7 12.57 -8.02 -15.34
C LYS A 7 12.63 -7.20 -14.06
N GLN A 8 13.37 -6.11 -14.10
CA GLN A 8 13.50 -5.23 -12.95
C GLN A 8 12.12 -4.61 -12.79
N GLU A 9 11.39 -5.07 -11.78
CA GLU A 9 10.14 -4.44 -11.36
C GLU A 9 10.50 -3.02 -10.93
N PHE A 10 10.39 -2.09 -11.87
CA PHE A 10 10.47 -0.67 -11.57
C PHE A 10 9.31 -0.38 -10.62
N ASP A 11 9.62 -0.09 -9.36
CA ASP A 11 8.62 0.38 -8.43
C ASP A 11 8.15 1.75 -8.94
N PRO A 12 6.88 1.88 -9.39
CA PRO A 12 6.40 3.14 -9.97
C PRO A 12 6.39 4.29 -8.95
N PHE A 13 6.66 4.00 -7.69
CA PHE A 13 6.70 4.94 -6.59
C PHE A 13 8.12 5.26 -6.12
N GLU A 14 9.14 4.76 -6.80
CA GLU A 14 10.54 4.97 -6.42
C GLU A 14 10.95 6.46 -6.50
N ASN A 15 10.36 7.20 -7.44
CA ASN A 15 10.57 8.64 -7.64
C ASN A 15 9.76 9.55 -6.71
N LEU A 16 8.93 8.99 -5.80
CA LEU A 16 8.19 9.80 -4.84
C LEU A 16 9.14 10.41 -3.80
N SER A 17 8.87 11.67 -3.44
CA SER A 17 9.52 12.33 -2.31
C SER A 17 9.38 11.47 -1.04
N PRO A 18 10.39 11.42 -0.15
CA PRO A 18 10.33 10.63 1.08
C PRO A 18 9.10 10.93 1.94
N LEU A 19 8.56 12.15 1.85
CA LEU A 19 7.31 12.53 2.49
C LEU A 19 6.11 11.81 1.87
N GLN A 20 6.01 11.80 0.54
CA GLN A 20 4.91 11.15 -0.18
C GLN A 20 4.89 9.63 0.03
N LYS A 21 6.06 8.99 0.10
CA LYS A 21 6.18 7.55 0.43
C LYS A 21 5.61 7.23 1.82
N LYS A 22 5.94 8.06 2.83
CA LYS A 22 5.41 7.92 4.19
C LYS A 22 3.91 8.18 4.25
N THR A 23 3.45 9.26 3.63
CA THR A 23 2.02 9.61 3.60
C THR A 23 1.18 8.52 2.93
N ARG A 24 1.65 7.94 1.83
CA ARG A 24 0.96 6.83 1.17
C ARG A 24 0.84 5.62 2.08
N LYS A 25 1.94 5.23 2.74
CA LYS A 25 1.92 4.10 3.69
C LYS A 25 0.94 4.36 4.84
N ALA A 26 0.95 5.57 5.39
CA ALA A 26 0.01 5.98 6.44
C ALA A 26 -1.44 5.95 5.94
N ALA A 27 -1.72 6.47 4.74
CA ALA A 27 -3.06 6.49 4.15
C ALA A 27 -3.61 5.07 3.94
N ILE A 28 -2.78 4.14 3.46
CA ILE A 28 -3.17 2.72 3.31
C ILE A 28 -3.56 2.12 4.66
N VAL A 29 -2.74 2.35 5.69
CA VAL A 29 -3.01 1.83 7.04
C VAL A 29 -4.30 2.43 7.62
N VAL A 30 -4.48 3.74 7.49
CA VAL A 30 -5.68 4.44 7.98
C VAL A 30 -6.93 3.96 7.25
N ALA A 31 -6.87 3.80 5.92
CA ALA A 31 -7.99 3.29 5.13
C ALA A 31 -8.39 1.86 5.57
N PHE A 32 -7.40 1.01 5.87
CA PHE A 32 -7.63 -0.35 6.32
C PHE A 32 -8.26 -0.41 7.72
N ILE A 33 -7.76 0.40 8.67
CA ILE A 33 -8.33 0.48 10.02
C ILE A 33 -9.75 1.06 9.95
N GLY A 34 -9.95 2.09 9.14
CA GLY A 34 -11.27 2.74 8.97
C GLY A 34 -12.31 1.79 8.40
N SER A 35 -11.97 1.04 7.34
CA SER A 35 -12.89 0.05 6.77
C SER A 35 -13.16 -1.10 7.74
N PHE A 36 -12.15 -1.56 8.48
CA PHE A 36 -12.31 -2.61 9.48
C PHE A 36 -13.25 -2.18 10.62
N ALA A 37 -13.04 -0.99 11.17
CA ALA A 37 -13.91 -0.42 12.20
C ALA A 37 -15.35 -0.24 11.69
N TRP A 38 -15.52 0.18 10.43
CA TRP A 38 -16.83 0.29 9.80
C TRP A 38 -17.54 -1.07 9.68
N VAL A 39 -16.83 -2.10 9.24
CA VAL A 39 -17.38 -3.46 9.13
C VAL A 39 -17.79 -4.01 10.49
N ILE A 40 -16.96 -3.84 11.52
CA ILE A 40 -17.31 -4.21 12.90
C ILE A 40 -18.55 -3.45 13.35
N LYS A 41 -18.61 -2.13 13.09
CA LYS A 41 -19.77 -1.32 13.45
C LYS A 41 -21.06 -1.87 12.84
N ILE A 42 -21.06 -2.31 11.59
CA ILE A 42 -22.23 -2.91 10.94
C ILE A 42 -22.59 -4.29 11.53
N LEU A 43 -21.58 -5.10 11.88
CA LEU A 43 -21.81 -6.47 12.34
C LEU A 43 -22.34 -6.53 13.78
N PHE A 44 -21.99 -5.55 14.61
CA PHE A 44 -22.28 -5.55 16.05
C PHE A 44 -23.25 -4.43 16.49
N PHE A 45 -23.75 -3.62 15.56
CA PHE A 45 -24.67 -2.50 15.83
C PHE A 45 -25.74 -2.39 14.74
#